data_AF-A0A1F1A5J1-F1
#
_entry.id   AF-A0A1F1A5J1-F1
#
_cell.length_a   1.000
_cell.length_b   1.000
_cell.length_c   1.000
_cell.angle_alpha   90.00
_cell.angle_beta   90.00
_cell.angle_gamma   90.00
#
_symmetry.space_group_name_H-M   'P 1'
#
loop_
_entity.id
_entity.type
_entity.pdbx_description
1 polymer ?
#
loop_
_entity_poly.entity_id
_entity_poly.type
_entity_poly.pdbx_seq_one_letter_code
_entity_poly.pdbx_strand_id
1 'polypeptide(L)'
;MFLKNYTIISHILYKNRREFENTFDCYPKKTVYEFYIRESAGEMKIRQKEHNAIHVSLYSNKKRSYVTLYLRSFTPEDLVAIMNSLIKQKKELGYERLILLLSELTNDQSLSLLMKLS
;
A
#
# COMPACT_ATOMS: atom_id res chain seq x y z
N MET A 1 3.98 17.93 5.83
CA MET A 1 3.27 16.94 5.00
C MET A 1 3.82 15.52 5.22
N PHE A 2 5.15 15.34 5.24
CA PHE A 2 5.79 14.07 5.60
C PHE A 2 5.28 13.44 6.92
N LEU A 3 5.37 14.12 8.07
CA LEU A 3 4.86 13.55 9.33
C LEU A 3 3.34 13.25 9.29
N LYS A 4 2.56 14.07 8.58
CA LYS A 4 1.10 13.86 8.43
C LYS A 4 0.80 12.55 7.69
N ASN A 5 1.49 12.29 6.58
CA ASN A 5 1.33 11.05 5.82
C ASN A 5 1.76 9.83 6.64
N TYR A 6 2.83 9.95 7.44
CA TYR A 6 3.26 8.90 8.36
C TYR A 6 2.15 8.57 9.36
N THR A 7 1.55 9.58 9.98
CA THR A 7 0.45 9.40 10.94
C THR A 7 -0.76 8.76 10.29
N ILE A 8 -1.13 9.18 9.08
CA ILE A 8 -2.25 8.62 8.32
C ILE A 8 -2.01 7.14 8.01
N ILE A 9 -0.86 6.80 7.44
CA ILE A 9 -0.51 5.42 7.11
C ILE A 9 -0.54 4.56 8.37
N SER A 10 0.15 5.01 9.42
CA SER A 10 0.21 4.29 10.71
C SER A 10 -1.19 4.04 11.29
N HIS A 11 -2.05 5.06 11.27
CA HIS A 11 -3.41 4.96 11.79
C HIS A 11 -4.25 3.96 10.98
N ILE A 12 -4.20 4.01 9.65
CA ILE A 12 -4.95 3.09 8.78
C ILE A 12 -4.49 1.65 8.99
N LEU A 13 -3.17 1.41 9.02
CA LEU A 13 -2.61 0.08 9.24
C LEU A 13 -3.01 -0.46 10.61
N TYR A 14 -2.90 0.35 11.66
CA TYR A 14 -3.30 -0.07 13.01
C TYR A 14 -4.81 -0.37 13.12
N LYS A 15 -5.65 0.45 12.48
CA LYS A 15 -7.10 0.24 12.44
C LYS A 15 -7.46 -1.07 11.75
N ASN A 16 -6.77 -1.39 10.65
CA ASN A 16 -7.01 -2.59 9.85
C ASN A 16 -6.15 -3.80 10.25
N ARG A 17 -5.45 -3.75 11.39
CA ARG A 17 -4.48 -4.80 11.81
C ARG A 17 -5.04 -6.22 11.85
N ARG A 18 -6.36 -6.38 12.01
CA ARG A 18 -7.02 -7.69 12.01
C ARG A 18 -7.09 -8.35 10.62
N GLU A 19 -6.88 -7.58 9.57
CA GLU A 19 -6.87 -8.05 8.17
C GLU A 19 -5.48 -8.57 7.74
N PHE A 20 -4.49 -8.50 8.63
CA PHE A 20 -3.13 -8.97 8.39
C PHE A 20 -2.87 -10.23 9.22
N GLU A 21 -2.31 -11.27 8.58
CA GLU A 21 -2.00 -12.54 9.26
C GLU A 21 -0.90 -12.40 10.33
N ASN A 22 -0.01 -11.42 10.16
CA ASN A 22 1.29 -11.36 10.80
C ASN A 22 1.63 -9.93 11.27
N THR A 23 2.90 -9.71 11.59
CA THR A 23 3.41 -8.40 12.02
C THR A 23 3.33 -7.36 10.91
N PHE A 24 2.99 -6.13 11.31
CA PHE A 24 3.32 -4.95 10.55
C PHE A 24 4.43 -4.19 11.29
N ASP A 25 5.50 -3.84 10.57
CA ASP A 25 6.66 -3.14 11.13
C ASP A 25 6.82 -1.78 10.44
N CYS A 26 7.29 -0.78 11.18
CA CYS A 26 7.76 0.48 10.60
C CYS A 26 9.24 0.68 10.92
N TYR A 27 10.06 0.80 9.87
CA TYR A 27 11.49 1.07 9.98
C TYR A 27 11.78 2.52 9.56
N PRO A 28 12.04 3.43 10.51
CA PRO A 28 12.46 4.78 10.18
C PRO A 28 13.89 4.76 9.61
N LYS A 29 14.08 5.43 8.47
CA LYS A 29 15.38 5.73 7.86
C LYS A 29 15.51 7.24 7.75
N LYS A 30 16.74 7.73 7.57
CA LYS A 30 17.09 9.17 7.62
C LYS A 30 16.08 10.10 6.91
N THR A 31 15.60 9.74 5.72
CA THR A 31 14.66 10.54 4.92
C THR A 31 13.46 9.73 4.41
N VAL A 32 13.23 8.55 4.99
CA VAL A 32 12.25 7.58 4.50
C VAL A 32 11.60 6.84 5.66
N TYR A 33 10.28 6.70 5.64
CA TYR A 33 9.58 5.69 6.45
C TYR A 33 9.24 4.48 5.58
N GLU A 34 9.61 3.28 6.04
CA GLU A 34 9.23 2.03 5.39
C GLU A 34 8.31 1.23 6.30
N PHE A 35 7.08 1.02 5.86
CA PHE A 35 6.12 0.14 6.49
C PHE A 35 6.13 -1.20 5.76
N TYR A 36 6.13 -2.28 6.51
CA TYR A 36 6.15 -3.65 6.01
C TYR A 36 4.99 -4.42 6.62
N ILE A 37 4.23 -5.12 5.77
CA ILE A 37 3.17 -6.05 6.16
C ILE A 37 3.54 -7.38 5.49
N ARG A 38 4.00 -8.36 6.27
CA ARG A 38 4.54 -9.63 5.74
C ARG A 38 3.61 -10.77 6.06
N GLU A 39 2.92 -11.32 5.08
CA GLU A 39 1.95 -12.40 5.25
C GLU A 39 2.44 -13.69 4.57
N SER A 40 1.82 -14.82 4.89
CA SER A 40 2.24 -16.11 4.30
C SER A 40 2.09 -16.11 2.77
N ALA A 41 1.02 -15.47 2.27
CA ALA A 41 0.70 -15.38 0.85
C ALA A 41 1.47 -14.29 0.08
N GLY A 42 2.06 -13.31 0.77
CA GLY A 42 2.65 -12.14 0.13
C GLY A 42 3.08 -11.03 1.08
N GLU A 43 3.53 -9.92 0.53
CA GLU A 43 4.00 -8.75 1.27
C GLU A 43 3.40 -7.46 0.70
N MET A 44 3.02 -6.53 1.57
CA MET A 44 2.77 -5.14 1.21
C MET A 44 3.82 -4.25 1.87
N LYS A 45 4.52 -3.45 1.06
CA LYS A 45 5.53 -2.49 1.52
C LYS A 45 5.11 -1.07 1.13
N ILE A 46 5.06 -0.16 2.09
CA ILE A 46 4.81 1.27 1.84
C ILE A 46 6.07 2.05 2.15
N ARG A 47 6.62 2.72 1.14
CA ARG A 47 7.82 3.56 1.26
C ARG A 47 7.44 5.01 1.06
N GLN A 48 7.47 5.78 2.14
CA GLN A 48 7.23 7.22 2.13
C GLN A 48 8.56 7.97 2.14
N LYS A 49 8.78 8.83 1.13
CA LYS A 49 9.96 9.70 1.02
C LYS A 49 9.63 11.15 1.39
N GLU A 50 10.64 11.92 1.77
CA GLU A 50 10.52 13.29 2.29
C GLU A 50 9.79 14.26 1.34
N HIS A 51 9.94 14.09 0.02
CA HIS A 51 9.25 14.88 -1.01
C HIS A 51 7.80 14.43 -1.29
N ASN A 52 7.12 13.87 -0.29
CA ASN A 52 5.75 13.33 -0.38
C ASN A 52 5.53 12.25 -1.45
N ALA A 53 6.60 11.66 -1.99
CA ALA A 53 6.49 10.50 -2.86
C ALA A 53 6.25 9.26 -2.01
N ILE A 54 5.11 8.59 -2.21
CA ILE A 54 4.77 7.34 -1.53
C ILE A 54 4.76 6.23 -2.57
N HIS A 55 5.48 5.15 -2.31
CA HIS A 55 5.47 3.97 -3.15
C HIS A 55 4.78 2.85 -2.38
N VAL A 56 3.81 2.18 -2.98
CA VAL A 56 3.18 1.00 -2.39
C VAL A 56 3.52 -0.20 -3.28
N SER A 57 4.26 -1.15 -2.73
CA SER A 57 4.67 -2.37 -3.41
C SER A 57 3.87 -3.54 -2.86
N LEU A 58 3.36 -4.38 -3.76
CA LEU A 58 2.75 -5.66 -3.43
C LEU A 58 3.58 -6.77 -4.02
N TYR A 59 3.76 -7.85 -3.28
CA TYR A 59 4.48 -9.05 -3.70
C TYR A 59 3.68 -10.29 -3.34
N SER A 60 3.66 -11.29 -4.23
CA SER A 60 3.08 -12.60 -3.94
C SER A 60 4.16 -13.66 -3.86
N ASN A 61 4.20 -14.39 -2.73
CA ASN A 61 5.17 -15.48 -2.53
C ASN A 61 4.94 -16.64 -3.50
N LYS A 62 3.67 -16.92 -3.84
CA LYS A 62 3.27 -18.08 -4.65
C LYS A 62 3.72 -17.97 -6.10
N LYS A 63 3.49 -16.81 -6.74
CA LYS A 63 3.87 -16.57 -8.15
C LYS A 63 5.16 -15.78 -8.32
N ARG A 64 5.78 -15.33 -7.22
CA ARG A 64 6.92 -14.40 -7.22
C ARG A 64 6.66 -13.14 -8.07
N SER A 65 5.39 -12.72 -8.15
CA SER A 65 4.97 -11.53 -8.88
C SER A 65 5.00 -10.31 -7.98
N TYR A 66 5.24 -9.13 -8.56
CA TYR A 66 5.23 -7.88 -7.83
C TYR A 66 4.63 -6.75 -8.67
N VAL A 67 4.06 -5.76 -8.01
CA VAL A 67 3.67 -4.47 -8.62
C VAL A 67 4.05 -3.35 -7.67
N THR A 68 4.40 -2.18 -8.21
CA THR A 68 4.65 -0.97 -7.43
C THR A 68 3.80 0.16 -7.95
N LEU A 69 3.00 0.74 -7.06
CA LEU A 69 2.21 1.94 -7.30
C LEU A 69 2.98 3.15 -6.80
N TYR A 70 3.00 4.21 -7.60
CA TYR A 70 3.65 5.47 -7.33
C TYR A 70 2.59 6.53 -7.04
N LEU A 71 2.43 6.87 -5.77
CA LEU A 71 1.54 7.92 -5.31
C LEU A 71 2.32 9.23 -5.31
N ARG A 72 2.12 10.05 -6.34
CA ARG A 72 2.70 11.40 -6.48
C ARG A 72 1.62 12.47 -6.36
N SER A 73 1.90 13.53 -5.61
CA SER A 73 1.04 14.72 -5.51
C SER A 73 -0.39 14.46 -4.99
N PHE A 74 -0.57 13.43 -4.16
CA PHE A 74 -1.87 13.10 -3.56
C PHE A 74 -2.17 13.95 -2.33
N THR A 75 -3.47 14.24 -2.15
CA THR A 75 -3.97 14.80 -0.89
C THR A 75 -3.98 13.74 0.21
N PRO A 76 -4.00 14.14 1.49
CA PRO A 76 -4.23 13.22 2.60
C PRO A 76 -5.47 12.33 2.42
N GLU A 77 -6.53 12.88 1.85
CA GLU A 77 -7.82 12.20 1.62
C GLU A 77 -7.66 11.09 0.58
N ASP A 78 -6.94 11.37 -0.52
CA ASP A 78 -6.67 10.36 -1.53
C ASP A 78 -5.80 9.22 -0.99
N LEU A 79 -4.81 9.55 -0.15
CA LEU A 79 -3.97 8.55 0.51
C LEU A 79 -4.83 7.63 1.39
N VAL A 80 -5.79 8.18 2.13
CA VAL A 80 -6.75 7.40 2.93
C VAL A 80 -7.56 6.47 2.03
N ALA A 81 -8.12 7.00 0.93
CA ALA A 81 -8.92 6.23 -0.01
C ALA A 81 -8.14 5.06 -0.63
N ILE A 82 -6.94 5.33 -1.18
CA ILE A 82 -6.09 4.32 -1.82
C ILE A 82 -5.68 3.24 -0.82
N MET A 83 -5.26 3.63 0.40
CA MET A 83 -4.81 2.68 1.41
C MET A 83 -5.94 1.75 1.87
N ASN A 84 -7.13 2.30 2.15
CA ASN A 84 -8.29 1.48 2.53
C ASN A 84 -8.72 0.55 1.39
N SER A 85 -8.75 1.07 0.16
CA SER A 85 -9.09 0.30 -1.03
C SER A 85 -8.11 -0.87 -1.25
N LEU A 86 -6.80 -0.64 -1.13
CA LEU A 86 -5.79 -1.70 -1.25
C LEU A 86 -5.98 -2.80 -0.20
N ILE A 87 -6.23 -2.44 1.05
CA ILE A 87 -6.45 -3.41 2.13
C ILE A 87 -7.72 -4.22 1.87
N LYS A 88 -8.81 -3.55 1.48
CA LYS A 88 -10.09 -4.19 1.12
C LYS A 88 -9.92 -5.14 -0.07
N GLN A 89 -9.29 -4.69 -1.15
CA GLN A 89 -9.07 -5.49 -2.34
C GLN A 89 -8.10 -6.65 -2.09
N LYS A 90 -7.08 -6.48 -1.23
CA LYS A 90 -6.22 -7.59 -0.77
C LYS A 90 -7.07 -8.65 -0.05
N LYS A 91 -8.00 -8.24 0.80
CA LYS A 91 -8.90 -9.15 1.52
C LYS A 91 -9.82 -9.92 0.56
N GLU A 92 -10.42 -9.23 -0.40
CA GLU A 92 -11.40 -9.81 -1.33
C GLU A 92 -10.76 -10.70 -2.40
N LEU A 93 -9.62 -10.30 -2.96
CA LEU A 93 -8.99 -10.94 -4.11
C LEU A 93 -7.75 -11.78 -3.75
N GLY A 94 -7.11 -11.48 -2.63
CA GLY A 94 -5.77 -11.95 -2.29
C GLY A 94 -4.67 -11.20 -3.07
N TYR A 95 -3.43 -11.31 -2.61
CA TYR A 95 -2.26 -10.67 -3.25
C TYR A 95 -2.12 -11.04 -4.72
N GLU A 96 -2.31 -12.32 -5.07
CA GLU A 96 -2.02 -12.82 -6.41
C GLU A 96 -2.90 -12.16 -7.49
N ARG A 97 -4.22 -12.16 -7.28
CA ARG A 97 -5.18 -11.59 -8.23
C ARG A 97 -5.12 -10.07 -8.25
N LEU A 98 -4.91 -9.45 -7.09
CA LEU A 98 -4.74 -8.00 -7.01
C LEU A 98 -3.49 -7.54 -7.78
N ILE A 99 -2.36 -8.24 -7.62
CA ILE A 99 -1.13 -7.91 -8.36
C ILE A 99 -1.34 -8.07 -9.86
N LEU A 100 -1.97 -9.15 -10.31
CA LEU A 100 -2.26 -9.35 -11.74
C LEU A 100 -3.10 -8.21 -12.31
N LEU A 101 -4.22 -7.89 -11.64
CA LEU A 101 -5.10 -6.77 -12.03
C LEU A 101 -4.33 -5.44 -12.14
N LEU A 102 -3.52 -5.12 -11.14
CA LEU A 102 -2.78 -3.86 -11.13
C LEU A 102 -1.62 -3.85 -12.14
N SER A 103 -1.03 -5.01 -12.47
CA SER A 103 0.06 -5.13 -13.43
C SER A 103 -0.37 -4.95 -14.90
N GLU A 104 -1.66 -5.14 -15.19
CA GLU A 104 -2.25 -4.93 -16.51
C GLU A 104 -2.59 -3.46 -16.80
N LEU A 105 -2.50 -2.60 -15.77
CA LEU A 105 -2.90 -1.19 -15.84
C LEU A 105 -1.68 -0.26 -15.76
N THR A 106 -1.80 0.93 -16.34
CA THR A 106 -0.85 2.00 -16.04
C THR A 106 -1.02 2.48 -14.60
N ASN A 107 0.03 3.08 -14.02
CA ASN A 107 -0.01 3.59 -12.65
C ASN A 107 -1.25 4.49 -12.39
N ASP A 108 -1.56 5.39 -13.31
CA ASP A 108 -2.68 6.32 -13.15
C ASP A 108 -4.05 5.61 -13.25
N GLN A 109 -4.15 4.59 -14.11
CA GLN A 109 -5.34 3.74 -14.19
C GLN A 109 -5.52 2.93 -12.91
N SER A 110 -4.45 2.33 -12.38
CA SER A 110 -4.47 1.59 -11.11
C SER A 110 -4.95 2.48 -9.96
N LEU A 111 -4.45 3.72 -9.87
CA LEU A 111 -4.80 4.66 -8.81
C LEU A 111 -6.25 5.14 -8.97
N SER A 112 -6.69 5.45 -10.19
CA SER A 112 -8.09 5.81 -10.46
C SER A 112 -9.06 4.68 -10.12
N LEU A 113 -8.70 3.43 -10.44
CA LEU A 113 -9.48 2.26 -10.06
C LEU A 113 -9.58 2.15 -8.54
N LEU A 114 -8.45 2.21 -7.83
CA LEU A 114 -8.43 2.08 -6.37
C LEU A 114 -9.25 3.17 -5.68
N MET A 115 -9.20 4.42 -6.16
CA MET A 115 -10.02 5.51 -5.62
C MET A 115 -11.52 5.30 -5.85
N LYS A 116 -11.94 4.66 -6.94
CA LYS A 116 -13.36 4.32 -7.20
C LYS A 116 -13.87 3.17 -6.33
N LEU A 117 -12.97 2.36 -5.79
CA LEU A 117 -13.28 1.16 -4.99
C LEU A 117 -13.23 1.40 -3.47
N SER A 118 -12.80 2.60 -3.03
CA SER A 118 -12.61 2.96 -1.62
C SER A 118 -13.91 3.09 -0.85
#